data_AF-E4Y3J5-F1
#
_entry.id   AF-E4Y3J5-F1
#
_cell.length_a   1.000
_cell.length_b   1.000
_cell.length_c   1.000
_cell.angle_alpha   90.00
_cell.angle_beta   90.00
_cell.angle_gamma   90.00
#
_symmetry.space_group_name_H-M   'P 1'
#
loop_
_entity.id
_entity.type
_entity.pdbx_description
1 polymer ?
#
loop_
_entity_poly.entity_id
_entity_poly.type
_entity_poly.pdbx_seq_one_letter_code
_entity_poly.pdbx_strand_id
1 'polypeptide(L)'
;MIAKISPMLSWLDTSEYPPKALESCFRRALIFPYHRSFALAEKCQKDAAKILKHGREAVTKVLLELKALFSRRDPFYLFNQLYIEDYLIWMQSRASAENLEQLAKNAKHIKITKASLGLDLDMLEKAALLVMEDGEMEEDADITTMEEAMKQLGIELGADGEFHSELEREMIENMENQERTPQVGITEL
;
A
#
# COMPACT_ATOMS: atom_id res chain seq x y z
N MET A 1 -9.31 5.39 -18.50
CA MET A 1 -9.13 4.61 -17.25
C MET A 1 -10.31 3.68 -17.02
N ILE A 2 -11.56 4.19 -16.96
CA ILE A 2 -12.76 3.35 -16.75
C ILE A 2 -12.88 2.23 -17.78
N ALA A 3 -12.70 2.55 -19.07
CA ALA A 3 -12.72 1.54 -20.13
C ALA A 3 -11.71 0.41 -19.89
N LYS A 4 -10.52 0.71 -19.33
CA LYS A 4 -9.46 -0.27 -19.04
C LYS A 4 -9.84 -1.25 -17.92
N ILE A 5 -10.64 -0.82 -16.95
CA ILE A 5 -11.04 -1.65 -15.81
C ILE A 5 -12.16 -2.61 -16.22
N SER A 6 -13.10 -2.16 -17.07
CA SER A 6 -14.17 -3.01 -17.56
C SER A 6 -13.64 -4.02 -18.61
N PRO A 7 -13.80 -5.34 -18.39
CA PRO A 7 -13.40 -6.34 -19.37
C PRO A 7 -14.21 -6.22 -20.66
N MET A 8 -15.51 -5.92 -20.53
CA MET A 8 -16.43 -5.70 -21.64
C MET A 8 -16.01 -4.51 -22.51
N LEU A 9 -15.62 -3.37 -21.92
CA LEU A 9 -15.23 -2.20 -22.72
C LEU A 9 -13.83 -2.32 -23.31
N SER A 10 -12.91 -3.00 -22.63
CA SER A 10 -11.53 -3.14 -23.13
C SER A 10 -11.34 -4.23 -24.17
N TRP A 11 -12.06 -5.34 -24.02
CA TRP A 11 -11.79 -6.57 -24.76
C TRP A 11 -13.07 -7.23 -25.30
N LEU A 12 -14.22 -6.58 -25.15
CA LEU A 12 -15.53 -7.12 -25.55
C LEU A 12 -15.83 -8.48 -24.90
N ASP A 13 -15.19 -8.74 -23.76
CA ASP A 13 -15.34 -9.98 -23.01
C ASP A 13 -16.61 -9.90 -22.16
N THR A 14 -17.60 -10.71 -22.54
CA THR A 14 -18.86 -10.84 -21.82
C THR A 14 -18.78 -12.08 -20.94
N SER A 15 -18.84 -11.88 -19.63
CA SER A 15 -18.86 -12.97 -18.67
C SER A 15 -20.29 -13.47 -18.47
N GLU A 16 -20.50 -14.78 -18.60
CA GLU A 16 -21.79 -15.42 -18.32
C GLU A 16 -22.14 -15.42 -16.82
N TYR A 17 -21.12 -15.36 -15.94
CA TYR A 17 -21.28 -15.48 -14.49
C TYR A 17 -20.79 -14.22 -13.75
N PRO A 18 -21.59 -13.64 -12.82
CA PRO A 18 -21.19 -12.45 -12.07
C PRO A 18 -19.88 -12.55 -11.28
N PRO A 19 -19.50 -13.68 -10.64
CA PRO A 19 -18.22 -13.79 -9.96
C PRO A 19 -17.03 -13.62 -10.91
N LYS A 20 -17.06 -14.29 -12.07
CA LYS A 20 -16.02 -14.17 -13.09
C LYS A 20 -15.91 -12.75 -13.64
N ALA A 21 -17.05 -12.06 -13.81
CA ALA A 21 -17.09 -10.64 -14.18
C ALA A 21 -16.31 -9.78 -13.18
N LEU A 22 -16.57 -10.00 -11.89
CA LEU A 22 -15.91 -9.28 -10.80
C LEU A 22 -14.43 -9.64 -10.70
N GLU A 23 -14.05 -10.90 -10.82
CA GLU A 23 -12.63 -11.31 -10.82
C GLU A 23 -11.86 -10.61 -11.94
N SER A 24 -12.40 -10.58 -13.15
CA SER A 24 -11.80 -9.83 -14.26
C SER A 24 -11.69 -8.34 -13.94
N CYS A 25 -12.73 -7.71 -13.40
CA CYS A 25 -12.67 -6.31 -12.97
C CYS A 25 -11.60 -6.07 -11.88
N PHE A 26 -11.50 -6.94 -10.88
CA PHE A 26 -10.52 -6.86 -9.79
C PHE A 26 -9.09 -7.00 -10.30
N ARG A 27 -8.82 -8.02 -11.12
CA ARG A 27 -7.50 -8.20 -11.76
C ARG A 27 -7.09 -6.95 -12.50
N ARG A 28 -7.99 -6.40 -13.32
CA ARG A 28 -7.73 -5.20 -14.13
C ARG A 28 -7.56 -3.95 -13.27
N ALA A 29 -8.30 -3.82 -12.16
CA ALA A 29 -8.16 -2.72 -11.20
C ALA A 29 -6.82 -2.73 -10.45
N LEU A 30 -6.16 -3.89 -10.34
CA LEU A 30 -4.83 -4.02 -9.74
C LEU A 30 -3.69 -3.88 -10.74
N ILE A 31 -3.94 -4.02 -12.04
CA ILE A 31 -2.89 -3.98 -13.08
C ILE A 31 -2.79 -2.60 -13.74
N PHE A 32 -3.92 -1.99 -14.12
CA PHE A 32 -3.93 -0.83 -15.03
C PHE A 32 -3.95 0.56 -14.37
N PRO A 33 -4.71 0.81 -13.28
CA PRO A 33 -4.80 2.14 -12.69
C PRO A 33 -3.50 2.59 -12.02
N TYR A 34 -3.46 3.88 -11.70
CA TYR A 34 -2.40 4.47 -10.90
C TYR A 34 -2.42 3.92 -9.46
N HIS A 35 -3.61 3.88 -8.84
CA HIS A 35 -3.77 3.34 -7.49
C HIS A 35 -4.24 1.88 -7.54
N ARG A 36 -3.35 0.95 -7.13
CA ARG A 36 -3.55 -0.50 -7.21
C ARG A 36 -3.68 -1.07 -5.80
N SER A 37 -4.92 -1.15 -5.31
CA SER A 37 -5.20 -1.63 -3.95
C SER A 37 -6.39 -2.57 -3.96
N PHE A 38 -6.21 -3.76 -3.37
CA PHE A 38 -7.26 -4.76 -3.26
C PHE A 38 -8.42 -4.24 -2.38
N ALA A 39 -8.10 -3.61 -1.25
CA ALA A 39 -9.09 -3.02 -0.36
C ALA A 39 -9.93 -1.93 -1.04
N LEU A 40 -9.31 -1.13 -1.93
CA LEU A 40 -10.05 -0.15 -2.73
C LEU A 40 -11.02 -0.83 -3.69
N ALA A 41 -10.59 -1.89 -4.38
CA ALA A 41 -11.46 -2.65 -5.28
C ALA A 41 -12.66 -3.27 -4.55
N GLU A 42 -12.44 -3.85 -3.36
CA GLU A 42 -13.51 -4.35 -2.50
C GLU A 42 -14.51 -3.25 -2.08
N LYS A 43 -14.01 -2.05 -1.78
CA LYS A 43 -14.87 -0.92 -1.46
C LYS A 43 -15.71 -0.50 -2.67
N CYS A 44 -15.10 -0.41 -3.85
CA CYS A 44 -15.80 -0.12 -5.09
C CYS A 44 -16.89 -1.16 -5.41
N GLN A 45 -16.65 -2.45 -5.17
CA GLN A 45 -17.66 -3.50 -5.32
C GLN A 45 -18.86 -3.26 -4.40
N LYS A 46 -18.60 -2.93 -3.13
CA LYS A 46 -19.67 -2.63 -2.15
C LYS A 46 -20.48 -1.40 -2.58
N ASP A 47 -19.83 -0.37 -3.11
CA ASP A 47 -20.51 0.83 -3.57
C ASP A 47 -21.31 0.57 -4.86
N ALA A 48 -20.80 -0.23 -5.79
CA ALA A 48 -21.57 -0.69 -6.95
C ALA A 48 -22.84 -1.46 -6.53
N ALA A 49 -22.72 -2.37 -5.56
CA ALA A 49 -23.87 -3.08 -5.01
C ALA A 49 -24.90 -2.14 -4.36
N LYS A 50 -24.44 -1.07 -3.68
CA LYS A 50 -25.35 -0.04 -3.15
C LYS A 50 -26.08 0.70 -4.27
N ILE A 51 -25.39 1.09 -5.35
CA ILE A 51 -26.01 1.78 -6.49
C ILE A 51 -27.11 0.90 -7.10
N LEU A 52 -26.82 -0.39 -7.32
CA LEU A 52 -27.82 -1.35 -7.82
C LEU A 52 -29.02 -1.47 -6.88
N LYS A 53 -28.80 -1.46 -5.56
CA LYS A 53 -29.86 -1.52 -4.55
C LYS A 53 -30.80 -0.30 -4.58
N HIS A 54 -30.28 0.89 -4.92
CA HIS A 54 -31.13 2.09 -5.06
C HIS A 54 -32.03 2.03 -6.30
N GLY A 55 -31.83 1.06 -7.19
CA GLY A 55 -32.71 0.78 -8.31
C GLY A 55 -32.37 1.55 -9.58
N ARG A 56 -33.35 1.61 -10.49
CA ARG A 56 -33.16 2.02 -11.88
C ARG A 56 -32.72 3.46 -12.05
N GLU A 57 -33.24 4.36 -11.22
CA GLU A 57 -32.92 5.79 -11.31
C GLU A 57 -31.46 6.06 -10.97
N ALA A 58 -30.94 5.42 -9.91
CA ALA A 58 -29.56 5.54 -9.50
C ALA A 58 -28.60 4.98 -10.56
N VAL A 59 -28.91 3.81 -11.12
CA VAL A 59 -28.11 3.20 -12.19
C VAL A 59 -28.14 4.05 -13.46
N THR A 60 -29.32 4.54 -13.84
CA THR A 60 -29.48 5.43 -15.01
C THR A 60 -28.67 6.70 -14.85
N LYS A 61 -28.67 7.32 -13.66
CA LYS A 61 -27.84 8.50 -13.37
C LYS A 61 -26.36 8.23 -13.60
N VAL A 62 -25.85 7.10 -13.08
CA VAL A 62 -24.45 6.71 -13.27
C VAL A 62 -24.12 6.46 -14.75
N LEU A 63 -25.02 5.81 -15.49
CA LEU A 63 -24.83 5.59 -16.93
C LEU A 63 -24.84 6.90 -17.74
N LEU A 64 -25.67 7.89 -17.37
CA LEU A 64 -25.67 9.21 -17.99
C LEU A 64 -24.36 9.97 -17.72
N GLU A 65 -23.86 9.91 -16.49
CA GLU A 65 -22.55 10.48 -16.14
C GLU A 65 -21.42 9.80 -16.93
N LEU A 66 -21.48 8.47 -17.06
CA LEU A 66 -20.53 7.70 -17.85
C LEU A 66 -20.58 8.07 -19.34
N LYS A 67 -21.77 8.23 -19.90
CA LYS A 67 -21.98 8.68 -21.29
C LYS A 67 -21.33 10.04 -21.53
N ALA A 68 -21.61 11.00 -20.65
CA ALA A 68 -21.04 12.35 -20.74
C ALA A 68 -19.51 12.32 -20.64
N LEU A 69 -18.95 11.45 -19.79
CA LEU A 69 -17.50 11.31 -19.64
C LEU A 69 -16.83 10.75 -20.90
N PHE A 70 -17.43 9.75 -21.55
CA PHE A 70 -16.90 9.18 -22.79
C PHE A 70 -17.06 10.12 -23.99
N SER A 71 -18.13 10.93 -24.05
CA SER A 71 -18.31 11.92 -25.11
C SER A 71 -17.24 13.02 -25.13
N ARG A 72 -16.60 13.30 -23.99
CA ARG A 72 -15.57 14.35 -23.88
C ARG A 72 -14.19 13.93 -24.38
N ARG A 73 -13.97 12.64 -24.63
CA ARG A 73 -12.64 12.09 -24.93
C ARG A 73 -12.68 11.18 -26.16
N ASP A 74 -12.05 11.60 -27.24
CA ASP A 74 -11.79 10.75 -28.41
C ASP A 74 -10.76 9.66 -28.04
N PRO A 75 -10.92 8.37 -28.43
CA PRO A 75 -11.99 7.73 -29.21
C PRO A 75 -13.11 7.07 -28.39
N PHE A 76 -13.24 7.44 -27.11
CA PHE A 76 -14.14 6.74 -26.19
C PHE A 76 -15.63 6.97 -26.47
N TYR A 77 -16.00 7.96 -27.29
CA TYR A 77 -17.40 8.17 -27.70
C TYR A 77 -17.99 6.94 -28.39
N LEU A 78 -17.16 6.10 -29.03
CA LEU A 78 -17.60 4.87 -29.67
C LEU A 78 -18.22 3.89 -28.67
N PHE A 79 -17.73 3.85 -27.42
CA PHE A 79 -18.33 3.02 -26.39
C PHE A 79 -19.74 3.45 -26.01
N ASN A 80 -20.08 4.73 -26.20
CA ASN A 80 -21.46 5.18 -26.01
C ASN A 80 -22.38 4.54 -27.04
N GLN A 81 -21.99 4.57 -28.30
CA GLN A 81 -22.76 4.02 -29.42
C GLN A 81 -22.84 2.49 -29.37
N LEU A 82 -21.77 1.82 -28.95
CA LEU A 82 -21.73 0.35 -28.91
C LEU A 82 -22.46 -0.25 -27.71
N TYR A 83 -22.49 0.45 -26.56
CA TYR A 83 -22.92 -0.16 -25.31
C TYR A 83 -23.77 0.77 -24.44
N ILE A 84 -23.29 1.97 -24.11
CA ILE A 84 -23.92 2.78 -23.05
C ILE A 84 -25.33 3.24 -23.44
N GLU A 85 -25.55 3.59 -24.70
CA GLU A 85 -26.87 4.04 -25.19
C GLU A 85 -27.90 2.91 -25.13
N ASP A 86 -27.56 1.70 -25.55
CA ASP A 86 -28.43 0.53 -25.46
C ASP A 86 -28.72 0.15 -24.00
N TYR A 87 -27.71 0.21 -23.12
CA TYR A 87 -27.92 -0.02 -21.70
C TYR A 87 -28.83 1.03 -21.06
N LEU A 88 -28.73 2.31 -21.44
CA LEU A 88 -29.63 3.36 -20.97
C LEU A 88 -31.09 3.08 -21.38
N ILE A 89 -31.31 2.73 -22.65
CA ILE A 89 -32.64 2.40 -23.16
C ILE A 89 -33.21 1.18 -22.42
N TRP A 90 -32.41 0.13 -22.26
CA TRP A 90 -32.81 -1.09 -21.54
C TRP A 90 -33.12 -0.80 -20.07
N MET A 91 -32.28 -0.02 -19.38
CA MET A 91 -32.48 0.37 -17.99
C MET A 91 -33.78 1.15 -17.77
N GLN A 92 -34.14 2.02 -18.71
CA GLN A 92 -35.34 2.85 -18.61
C GLN A 92 -36.62 2.11 -19.01
N SER A 93 -36.55 1.17 -19.96
CA SER A 93 -37.75 0.55 -20.55
C SER A 93 -38.03 -0.90 -20.14
N ARG A 94 -36.99 -1.68 -19.79
CA ARG A 94 -37.11 -3.14 -19.60
C ARG A 94 -36.56 -3.65 -18.27
N ALA A 95 -35.70 -2.92 -17.59
CA ALA A 95 -35.12 -3.38 -16.34
C ALA A 95 -36.20 -3.58 -15.25
N SER A 96 -36.18 -4.76 -14.62
CA SER A 96 -37.00 -5.09 -13.46
C SER A 96 -36.31 -4.64 -12.17
N ALA A 97 -37.05 -3.95 -11.29
CA ALA A 97 -36.54 -3.54 -9.98
C ALA A 97 -36.15 -4.75 -9.12
N GLU A 98 -36.92 -5.85 -9.20
CA GLU A 98 -36.64 -7.09 -8.47
C GLU A 98 -35.30 -7.70 -8.92
N ASN A 99 -35.07 -7.81 -10.23
CA ASN A 99 -33.81 -8.35 -10.77
C ASN A 99 -32.61 -7.51 -10.34
N LEU A 100 -32.76 -6.18 -10.29
CA LEU A 100 -31.69 -5.29 -9.81
C LEU A 100 -31.41 -5.47 -8.32
N GLU A 101 -32.45 -5.65 -7.50
CA GLU A 101 -32.28 -5.91 -6.07
C GLU A 101 -31.59 -7.27 -5.84
N GLN A 102 -32.01 -8.31 -6.56
CA GLN A 102 -31.36 -9.63 -6.52
C GLN A 102 -29.90 -9.54 -6.97
N LEU A 103 -29.62 -8.83 -8.06
CA LEU A 103 -28.26 -8.61 -8.54
C LEU A 103 -27.41 -7.84 -7.51
N ALA A 104 -27.99 -6.84 -6.84
CA ALA A 104 -27.32 -6.10 -5.77
C ALA A 104 -26.95 -7.00 -4.58
N LYS A 105 -27.86 -7.89 -4.17
CA LYS A 105 -27.61 -8.90 -3.13
C LYS A 105 -26.48 -9.83 -3.57
N ASN A 106 -26.57 -10.39 -4.78
CA ASN A 106 -25.55 -11.28 -5.32
C ASN A 106 -24.18 -10.60 -5.38
N ALA A 107 -24.10 -9.39 -5.93
CA ALA A 107 -22.86 -8.61 -6.01
C ALA A 107 -22.24 -8.31 -4.64
N LYS A 108 -23.06 -8.11 -3.61
CA LYS A 108 -22.58 -7.90 -2.23
C LYS A 108 -22.07 -9.19 -1.58
N HIS A 109 -22.65 -10.34 -1.90
CA HIS A 109 -22.31 -11.63 -1.30
C HIS A 109 -21.12 -12.32 -1.96
N ILE A 110 -20.83 -12.00 -3.23
CA ILE A 110 -19.66 -12.52 -3.92
C ILE A 110 -18.39 -12.02 -3.21
N LYS A 111 -17.63 -12.96 -2.65
CA LYS A 111 -16.31 -12.69 -2.06
C LYS A 111 -15.24 -13.05 -3.09
N ILE A 112 -14.48 -12.05 -3.49
CA ILE A 112 -13.29 -12.25 -4.32
C ILE A 112 -12.12 -12.48 -3.39
N THR A 113 -11.30 -13.49 -3.67
CA THR A 113 -10.11 -13.79 -2.87
C THR A 113 -8.86 -13.38 -3.64
N LYS A 114 -7.80 -13.02 -2.94
CA LYS A 114 -6.51 -12.67 -3.56
C LYS A 114 -5.97 -13.82 -4.43
N ALA A 115 -6.15 -15.06 -3.96
CA ALA A 115 -5.79 -16.26 -4.69
C ALA A 115 -6.55 -16.44 -6.01
N SER A 116 -7.85 -16.09 -6.07
CA SER A 116 -8.65 -16.29 -7.30
C SER A 116 -8.27 -15.35 -8.46
N LEU A 117 -7.46 -14.33 -8.20
CA LEU A 117 -7.03 -13.37 -9.21
C LEU A 117 -5.85 -13.89 -10.07
N GLY A 118 -5.15 -14.94 -9.64
CA GLY A 118 -3.98 -15.48 -10.35
C GLY A 118 -2.84 -14.46 -10.49
N LEU A 119 -2.66 -13.62 -9.47
CA LEU A 119 -1.60 -12.59 -9.40
C LEU A 119 -0.61 -12.84 -8.24
N ASP A 120 -0.77 -13.96 -7.53
CA ASP A 120 0.08 -14.35 -6.39
C ASP A 120 0.27 -13.26 -5.34
N LEU A 121 -0.78 -12.45 -5.11
CA LEU A 121 -0.73 -11.28 -4.23
C LEU A 121 -0.29 -11.63 -2.81
N ASP A 122 -0.74 -12.76 -2.27
CA ASP A 122 -0.38 -13.18 -0.92
C ASP A 122 1.13 -13.47 -0.79
N MET A 123 1.76 -13.99 -1.85
CA MET A 123 3.21 -14.22 -1.88
C MET A 123 3.95 -12.88 -1.99
N LEU A 124 3.51 -12.01 -2.90
CA LEU A 124 4.14 -10.70 -3.13
C LEU A 124 4.07 -9.80 -1.90
N GLU A 125 2.93 -9.77 -1.21
CA GLU A 125 2.75 -8.97 0.00
C GLU A 125 3.64 -9.48 1.14
N LYS A 126 3.76 -10.81 1.32
CA LYS A 126 4.66 -11.39 2.32
C LYS A 126 6.14 -11.09 2.01
N ALA A 127 6.54 -11.24 0.74
CA ALA A 127 7.90 -10.94 0.32
C ALA A 127 8.23 -9.45 0.55
N ALA A 128 7.29 -8.54 0.27
CA ALA A 128 7.47 -7.12 0.52
C ALA A 128 7.62 -6.81 2.02
N LEU A 129 6.82 -7.45 2.88
CA LEU A 129 6.92 -7.27 4.34
C LEU A 129 8.28 -7.70 4.90
N LEU A 130 8.79 -8.86 4.48
CA LEU A 130 10.11 -9.35 4.93
C LEU A 130 11.24 -8.37 4.57
N VAL A 131 11.22 -7.80 3.36
CA VAL A 131 12.22 -6.82 2.92
C VAL A 131 12.13 -5.52 3.72
N MET A 132 10.93 -5.09 4.12
CA MET A 132 10.75 -3.92 4.96
C MET A 132 11.28 -4.15 6.37
N GLU A 133 10.98 -5.31 6.95
CA GLU A 133 11.49 -5.71 8.27
C GLU A 133 13.03 -5.79 8.28
N ASP A 134 13.64 -6.38 7.23
CA ASP A 134 15.09 -6.46 7.09
C ASP A 134 15.74 -5.06 6.96
N GLY A 135 15.12 -4.12 6.23
CA GLY A 135 15.62 -2.76 6.10
C GLY A 135 15.49 -1.92 7.38
N GLU A 136 14.41 -2.10 8.14
CA GLU A 136 14.24 -1.44 9.45
C GLU A 136 15.29 -1.95 10.47
N MET A 137 15.62 -3.25 10.43
CA MET A 137 16.70 -3.81 11.26
C MET A 137 18.09 -3.27 10.87
N GLU A 138 18.34 -3.01 9.59
CA GLU A 138 19.60 -2.39 9.14
C GLU A 138 19.71 -0.91 9.56
N GLU A 139 18.63 -0.13 9.47
CA GLU A 139 18.61 1.28 9.92
C GLU A 139 18.76 1.41 11.45
N ASP A 140 18.10 0.54 12.23
CA ASP A 140 18.24 0.54 13.69
C ASP A 140 19.65 0.09 14.13
N ALA A 141 20.26 -0.85 13.41
CA ALA A 141 21.63 -1.28 13.67
C ALA A 141 22.65 -0.16 13.41
N ASP A 142 22.51 0.64 12.35
CA ASP A 142 23.50 1.68 12.04
C ASP A 142 23.54 2.83 13.08
N ILE A 143 22.41 3.07 13.79
CA ILE A 143 22.31 4.12 14.81
C ILE A 143 22.71 3.62 16.21
N THR A 144 22.45 2.35 16.55
CA THR A 144 22.82 1.79 17.86
C THR A 144 24.24 1.22 17.91
N THR A 145 24.80 0.71 16.79
CA THR A 145 26.00 -0.13 16.87
C THR A 145 27.28 0.66 17.16
N MET A 146 27.47 1.88 16.66
CA MET A 146 28.74 2.59 16.87
C MET A 146 28.83 3.19 18.29
N GLU A 147 27.79 3.89 18.75
CA GLU A 147 27.78 4.56 20.05
C GLU A 147 27.70 3.55 21.21
N GLU A 148 26.90 2.48 21.06
CA GLU A 148 26.79 1.43 22.08
C GLU A 148 28.03 0.52 22.09
N ALA A 149 28.64 0.18 20.95
CA ALA A 149 29.89 -0.60 20.93
C ALA A 149 31.06 0.17 21.55
N MET A 150 31.16 1.48 21.29
CA MET A 150 32.19 2.34 21.92
C MET A 150 32.03 2.39 23.43
N LYS A 151 30.78 2.48 23.91
CA LYS A 151 30.45 2.47 25.34
C LYS A 151 30.70 1.10 26.00
N GLN A 152 30.43 0.00 25.30
CA GLN A 152 30.69 -1.36 25.80
C GLN A 152 32.18 -1.69 25.90
N LEU A 153 33.01 -1.05 25.08
CA LEU A 153 34.47 -1.17 25.09
C LEU A 153 35.14 -0.21 26.10
N GLY A 154 34.37 0.58 26.85
CA GLY A 154 34.89 1.53 27.83
C GLY A 154 35.69 2.67 27.21
N ILE A 155 35.37 3.05 25.96
CA ILE A 155 36.04 4.10 25.21
C ILE A 155 35.18 5.36 25.26
N GLU A 156 35.68 6.40 25.93
CA GLU A 156 34.98 7.67 26.11
C GLU A 156 35.82 8.83 25.57
N LEU A 157 35.16 9.88 25.07
CA LEU A 157 35.80 11.10 24.58
C LEU A 157 36.42 11.88 25.76
N GLY A 158 37.73 12.08 25.74
CA GLY A 158 38.48 12.92 26.68
C GLY A 158 38.26 14.41 26.45
N ALA A 159 38.64 15.24 27.43
CA ALA A 159 38.50 16.71 27.37
C ALA A 159 39.43 17.37 26.33
N ASP A 160 40.43 16.63 25.85
CA ASP A 160 41.35 16.93 24.76
C ASP A 160 40.80 16.55 23.37
N GLY A 161 39.64 15.87 23.33
CA GLY A 161 39.00 15.41 22.10
C GLY A 161 39.53 14.08 21.58
N GLU A 162 40.38 13.39 22.35
CA GLU A 162 40.88 12.06 22.00
C GLU A 162 40.06 10.95 22.71
N PHE A 163 39.95 9.80 22.06
CA PHE A 163 39.24 8.64 22.63
C PHE A 163 40.20 7.87 23.53
N HIS A 164 39.84 7.71 24.81
CA HIS A 164 40.65 6.95 25.75
C HIS A 164 39.90 5.73 26.26
N SER A 165 40.59 4.60 26.28
CA SER A 165 40.15 3.39 26.98
C SER A 165 40.28 3.55 28.49
N GLU A 166 39.50 2.77 29.25
CA GLU A 166 39.51 2.77 30.72
C GLU A 166 40.92 2.50 31.30
N LEU A 167 41.70 1.64 30.65
CA LEU A 167 43.12 1.37 30.96
C LEU A 167 44.03 2.59 30.76
N GLU A 168 43.83 3.35 29.68
CA GLU A 168 44.64 4.55 29.43
C GLU A 168 44.35 5.65 30.45
N ARG A 169 43.10 5.77 30.91
CA ARG A 169 42.74 6.69 31.99
C ARG A 169 43.38 6.30 33.32
N GLU A 170 43.34 5.02 33.68
CA GLU A 170 44.03 4.52 34.89
C GLU A 170 45.55 4.76 34.82
N MET A 171 46.16 4.64 33.63
CA MET A 171 47.57 4.94 33.44
C MET A 171 47.86 6.45 33.61
N ILE A 172 47.04 7.33 33.03
CA ILE A 172 47.18 8.78 33.16
C ILE A 172 47.00 9.21 34.63
N GLU A 173 45.96 8.72 35.30
CA GLU A 173 45.67 9.06 36.70
C GLU A 173 46.76 8.54 37.64
N ASN A 174 47.32 7.36 37.38
CA ASN A 174 48.47 6.85 38.13
C ASN A 174 49.74 7.68 37.90
N MET A 175 49.98 8.16 36.67
CA MET A 175 51.11 9.06 36.39
C MET A 175 50.94 10.42 37.07
N GLU A 176 49.75 11.02 37.04
CA GLU A 176 49.47 12.29 37.72
C GLU A 176 49.57 12.17 39.25
N ASN A 177 49.12 11.06 39.83
CA ASN A 177 49.24 10.80 41.27
C ASN A 177 50.70 10.56 41.69
N GLN A 178 51.54 10.00 40.81
CA GLN A 178 52.98 9.85 41.06
C GLN A 178 53.71 11.20 41.05
N GLU A 179 53.27 12.14 40.22
CA GLU A 179 53.79 13.52 40.20
C GLU A 179 53.29 14.38 41.38
N ARG A 180 52.14 14.05 41.97
CA ARG A 180 51.57 14.78 43.12
C ARG A 180 52.10 14.36 44.49
N THR A 181 52.87 13.28 44.62
CA THR A 181 53.58 13.02 45.90
C THR A 181 54.69 14.06 46.09
N PRO A 182 54.60 14.98 47.07
CA PRO A 182 55.64 15.97 47.27
C PRO A 182 56.90 15.30 47.83
N GLN A 183 58.05 15.63 47.26
CA GLN A 183 59.34 15.45 47.92
C GLN A 183 59.26 16.15 49.28
N VAL A 184 59.11 15.38 50.36
CA VAL A 184 59.24 15.89 51.72
C VAL A 184 60.69 16.38 51.85
N GLY A 185 60.84 17.70 51.91
CA GLY A 185 62.12 18.35 52.11
C GLY A 185 62.77 17.87 53.40
N ILE A 186 64.03 17.47 53.32
CA ILE A 186 64.91 17.38 54.47
C ILE A 186 65.62 18.72 54.55
N THR A 187 65.31 19.50 55.59
CA THR A 187 66.13 20.66 56.01
C THR A 187 67.17 20.17 57.02
N GLU A 188 68.30 20.89 57.07
CA GLU A 188 69.43 20.83 58.04
C GLU A 188 70.63 19.96 57.66
N LEU A 189 71.68 20.59 57.10
CA LEU A 189 72.81 21.18 57.85
C LEU A 189 73.60 22.16 56.98
#